data_AF-A0A0G3CAQ0-F1
#
_entry.id   AF-A0A0G3CAQ0-F1
#
_cell.length_a   1.000
_cell.length_b   1.000
_cell.length_c   1.000
_cell.angle_alpha   90.00
_cell.angle_beta   90.00
_cell.angle_gamma   90.00
#
_symmetry.space_group_name_H-M   'P 1'
#
loop_
_entity.id
_entity.type
_entity.pdbx_description
1 polymer ?
#
loop_
_entity_poly.entity_id
_entity_poly.type
_entity_poly.pdbx_seq_one_letter_code
_entity_poly.pdbx_strand_id
1 'polypeptide(L)'
;MTKKQFTAEEAKAVGEQLGIKWDKFDVDQFRRGMDVELEHGTQDPLTNVTNDDPIMTGKIALAHLNEFPDYYDRLEEMEEEAEKFWENK
;
A
#
# COMPACT_ATOMS: atom_id res chain seq x y z
N MET A 1 18.94 -1.92 -4.38
CA MET A 1 17.92 -2.55 -5.24
C MET A 1 16.80 -1.55 -5.37
N THR A 2 16.30 -1.27 -6.57
CA THR A 2 15.11 -0.43 -6.74
C THR A 2 13.94 -1.10 -6.01
N LYS A 3 13.32 -0.41 -5.04
CA LYS A 3 12.06 -0.89 -4.45
C LYS A 3 11.08 -1.10 -5.61
N LYS A 4 10.47 -2.28 -5.67
CA LYS A 4 9.40 -2.55 -6.63
C LYS A 4 8.28 -1.55 -6.33
N GLN A 5 7.76 -0.89 -7.35
CA GLN A 5 6.69 0.09 -7.24
C GLN A 5 5.67 -0.18 -8.32
N PHE A 6 4.41 0.02 -8.00
CA PHE A 6 3.32 -0.02 -8.95
C PHE A 6 3.21 1.31 -9.69
N THR A 7 2.96 1.22 -10.99
CA THR A 7 2.57 2.37 -11.80
C THR A 7 1.12 2.78 -11.49
N ALA A 8 0.76 4.03 -11.81
CA ALA A 8 -0.62 4.50 -11.67
C ALA A 8 -1.59 3.68 -12.54
N GLU A 9 -1.15 3.23 -13.71
CA GLU A 9 -1.91 2.38 -14.62
C GLU A 9 -2.18 1.00 -14.03
N GLU A 10 -1.16 0.37 -13.42
CA GLU A 10 -1.31 -0.92 -12.74
C GLU A 10 -2.25 -0.82 -11.53
N ALA A 11 -2.06 0.20 -10.69
CA ALA A 11 -2.92 0.44 -9.53
C ALA A 11 -4.37 0.71 -9.95
N LYS A 12 -4.57 1.50 -11.00
CA LYS A 12 -5.91 1.75 -11.56
C LYS A 12 -6.54 0.46 -12.08
N ALA A 13 -5.81 -0.36 -12.83
CA ALA A 13 -6.32 -1.63 -13.37
C ALA A 13 -6.71 -2.60 -12.24
N VAL A 14 -5.91 -2.69 -11.17
CA VAL A 14 -6.23 -3.48 -9.98
C VAL A 14 -7.46 -2.91 -9.28
N GLY A 15 -7.53 -1.59 -9.08
CA GLY A 15 -8.67 -0.95 -8.42
C GLY A 15 -9.98 -1.15 -9.20
N GLU A 16 -9.94 -1.08 -10.54
CA GLU A 16 -11.09 -1.40 -11.40
C GLU A 16 -11.53 -2.87 -11.25
N GLN A 17 -10.59 -3.82 -11.19
CA GLN A 17 -10.92 -5.24 -10.95
C GLN A 17 -11.51 -5.48 -9.56
N LEU A 18 -11.09 -4.70 -8.56
CA LEU A 18 -11.63 -4.74 -7.19
C LEU A 18 -12.94 -3.95 -7.03
N GLY A 19 -13.39 -3.24 -8.07
CA GLY A 19 -14.64 -2.46 -8.05
C GLY A 19 -14.54 -1.14 -7.28
N ILE A 20 -13.35 -0.57 -7.15
CA ILE A 20 -13.12 0.73 -6.52
C ILE A 20 -13.78 1.83 -7.37
N LYS A 21 -14.56 2.71 -6.71
CA LYS A 21 -15.32 3.78 -7.36
C LYS A 21 -14.56 5.10 -7.50
N TRP A 22 -13.46 5.26 -6.78
CA TRP A 22 -12.66 6.48 -6.74
C TRP A 22 -13.42 7.72 -6.24
N ASP A 23 -14.38 7.52 -5.34
CA ASP A 23 -15.24 8.56 -4.76
C ASP A 23 -14.78 9.05 -3.38
N LYS A 24 -14.10 8.19 -2.61
CA LYS A 24 -13.58 8.50 -1.28
C LYS A 24 -12.08 8.81 -1.26
N PHE A 25 -11.33 8.14 -2.12
CA PHE A 25 -9.89 8.26 -2.29
C PHE A 25 -9.56 8.11 -3.78
N ASP A 26 -8.39 8.57 -4.20
CA ASP A 26 -7.98 8.53 -5.60
C ASP A 26 -7.01 7.37 -5.91
N VAL A 27 -6.63 7.28 -7.19
CA VAL A 27 -5.71 6.25 -7.67
C VAL A 27 -4.34 6.36 -7.02
N ASP A 28 -3.88 7.57 -6.70
CA ASP A 28 -2.56 7.74 -6.11
C ASP A 28 -2.54 7.27 -4.66
N GLN A 29 -3.59 7.55 -3.87
CA GLN A 29 -3.74 7.01 -2.53
C GLN A 29 -3.68 5.47 -2.53
N PHE A 30 -4.41 4.85 -3.46
CA PHE A 30 -4.44 3.40 -3.59
C PHE A 30 -3.09 2.83 -4.06
N ARG A 31 -2.44 3.49 -5.01
CA ARG A 31 -1.10 3.11 -5.51
C ARG A 31 -0.05 3.20 -4.40
N ARG A 32 -0.01 4.30 -3.63
CA ARG A 32 0.89 4.44 -2.47
C ARG A 32 0.65 3.32 -1.48
N GLY A 33 -0.62 2.99 -1.23
CA GLY A 33 -0.98 1.84 -0.41
C GLY A 33 -0.42 0.53 -0.95
N MET A 34 -0.66 0.23 -2.23
CA MET A 34 -0.11 -0.98 -2.85
C MET A 34 1.42 -1.06 -2.76
N ASP A 35 2.13 0.06 -2.86
CA ASP A 35 3.58 0.10 -2.70
C ASP A 35 4.02 -0.26 -1.27
N VAL A 36 3.32 0.26 -0.25
CA VAL A 36 3.54 -0.07 1.17
C VAL A 36 3.28 -1.56 1.41
N GLU A 37 2.16 -2.08 0.91
CA GLU A 37 1.76 -3.48 1.13
C GLU A 37 2.67 -4.52 0.44
N LEU A 38 3.67 -4.10 -0.34
CA LEU A 38 4.73 -5.00 -0.82
C LEU A 38 5.60 -5.55 0.32
N GLU A 39 5.55 -4.95 1.51
CA GLU A 39 6.13 -5.52 2.74
C GLU A 39 5.52 -6.89 3.10
N HIS A 40 4.27 -7.14 2.69
CA HIS A 40 3.60 -8.43 2.80
C HIS A 40 3.87 -9.37 1.61
N GLY A 41 4.78 -8.97 0.72
CA GLY A 41 5.18 -9.71 -0.48
C GLY A 41 6.58 -10.32 -0.38
N THR A 42 7.29 -10.35 -1.50
CA THR A 42 8.60 -10.99 -1.63
C THR A 42 9.74 -10.20 -0.96
N GLN A 43 9.46 -8.99 -0.44
CA GLN A 43 10.43 -8.18 0.29
C GLN A 43 10.88 -8.85 1.60
N ASP A 44 9.95 -9.47 2.34
CA ASP A 44 10.25 -10.28 3.52
C ASP A 44 9.67 -11.70 3.38
N PRO A 45 10.51 -12.70 3.08
CA PRO A 45 10.08 -14.09 2.94
C PRO A 45 9.39 -14.68 4.18
N LEU A 46 9.66 -14.16 5.38
CA LEU A 46 9.07 -14.67 6.62
C LEU A 46 7.61 -14.24 6.78
N THR A 47 7.26 -13.06 6.26
CA THR A 47 5.91 -12.48 6.32
C THR A 47 5.22 -12.43 4.95
N ASN A 48 5.80 -13.05 3.92
CA ASN A 48 5.25 -13.10 2.58
C ASN A 48 3.92 -13.87 2.54
N VAL A 49 2.83 -13.14 2.26
CA VAL A 49 1.48 -13.71 2.11
C VAL A 49 0.85 -13.36 0.75
N THR A 50 1.40 -12.40 0.01
CA THR A 50 0.87 -11.98 -1.29
C THR A 50 1.66 -12.54 -2.48
N ASN A 51 2.93 -12.89 -2.28
CA ASN A 51 3.90 -13.21 -3.33
C ASN A 51 3.98 -12.11 -4.42
N ASP A 52 3.83 -10.85 -4.01
CA ASP A 52 3.68 -9.66 -4.87
C ASP A 52 2.53 -9.75 -5.89
N ASP A 53 1.53 -10.61 -5.67
CA ASP A 53 0.35 -10.66 -6.54
C ASP A 53 -0.40 -9.32 -6.45
N PRO A 54 -0.56 -8.58 -7.56
CA PRO A 54 -1.13 -7.22 -7.51
C PRO A 54 -2.55 -7.18 -6.94
N ILE A 55 -3.35 -8.23 -7.15
CA ILE A 55 -4.73 -8.29 -6.67
C ILE A 55 -4.76 -8.58 -5.17
N MET A 56 -3.91 -9.47 -4.68
CA MET A 56 -3.78 -9.75 -3.25
C MET A 56 -3.23 -8.54 -2.49
N THR A 57 -2.16 -7.91 -3.01
CA THR A 57 -1.60 -6.67 -2.45
C THR A 57 -2.65 -5.54 -2.46
N GLY A 58 -3.35 -5.34 -3.57
CA GLY A 58 -4.41 -4.33 -3.67
C GLY A 58 -5.59 -4.57 -2.73
N LYS A 59 -5.92 -5.82 -2.37
CA LYS A 59 -6.96 -6.11 -1.38
C LYS A 59 -6.58 -5.65 0.03
N ILE A 60 -5.31 -5.77 0.41
CA ILE A 60 -4.82 -5.30 1.70
C ILE A 60 -4.94 -3.77 1.73
N ALA A 61 -4.45 -3.11 0.68
CA ALA A 61 -4.55 -1.65 0.57
C ALA A 61 -5.98 -1.12 0.59
N LEU A 62 -6.89 -1.82 -0.10
CA LEU A 62 -8.31 -1.50 -0.10
C LEU A 62 -8.94 -1.70 1.28
N ALA A 63 -8.53 -2.71 2.05
CA ALA A 63 -9.06 -2.94 3.39
C ALA A 63 -8.79 -1.75 4.30
N HIS A 64 -7.55 -1.25 4.29
CA HIS A 64 -7.15 -0.06 5.05
C HIS A 64 -7.87 1.23 4.60
N LEU A 65 -7.94 1.46 3.29
CA LEU A 65 -8.66 2.63 2.75
C LEU A 65 -10.18 2.60 2.97
N ASN A 66 -10.75 1.43 3.25
CA ASN A 66 -12.14 1.30 3.68
C ASN A 66 -12.36 1.71 5.14
N GLU A 67 -11.33 1.64 6.00
CA GLU A 67 -11.39 2.11 7.38
C GLU A 67 -11.41 3.65 7.39
N PHE A 68 -10.49 4.28 6.68
CA PHE A 68 -10.47 5.72 6.46
C PHE A 68 -9.77 6.08 5.13
N PRO A 69 -10.29 7.05 4.36
CA PRO A 69 -9.77 7.31 3.00
C PRO A 69 -8.36 7.90 2.94
N ASP A 70 -7.87 8.48 4.03
CA ASP A 70 -6.53 9.08 4.17
C ASP A 70 -5.53 8.16 4.87
N TYR A 71 -5.78 6.83 4.88
CA TYR A 71 -5.00 5.87 5.67
C TYR A 71 -3.49 5.98 5.49
N TYR A 72 -3.03 5.98 4.24
CA TYR A 72 -1.60 5.99 3.94
C TYR A 72 -0.92 7.32 4.23
N ASP A 73 -1.65 8.43 4.27
CA ASP A 73 -1.09 9.71 4.72
C ASP A 73 -0.81 9.67 6.23
N ARG A 74 -1.74 9.10 7.00
CA ARG A 74 -1.59 8.93 8.45
C ARG A 74 -0.50 7.92 8.79
N LEU A 75 -0.39 6.85 8.00
CA LEU A 75 0.64 5.84 8.18
C LEU A 75 2.03 6.44 7.97
N GLU A 76 2.22 7.20 6.89
CA GLU A 76 3.49 7.88 6.58
C GLU A 76 3.93 8.79 7.74
N GLU A 77 3.02 9.62 8.28
CA GLU A 77 3.31 10.46 9.45
C GLU A 77 3.73 9.64 10.69
N MET A 78 3.04 8.53 10.97
CA MET A 78 3.32 7.68 12.13
C MET A 78 4.66 6.95 11.98
N GLU A 79 4.95 6.41 10.80
CA GLU A 79 6.19 5.68 10.51
C GLU A 79 7.39 6.63 10.56
N GLU A 80 7.28 7.83 9.99
CA GLU A 80 8.33 8.85 10.12
C GLU A 80 8.64 9.21 11.58
N GLU A 81 7.61 9.34 12.42
CA GLU A 81 7.79 9.59 13.86
C GLU A 81 8.53 8.42 14.53
N ALA A 82 8.13 7.18 14.21
CA ALA A 82 8.73 5.98 14.76
C ALA A 82 10.19 5.81 14.30
N GLU A 83 10.49 6.01 13.02
CA GLU A 83 11.85 5.97 12.47
C GLU A 83 12.77 6.96 13.19
N LYS A 84 12.35 8.23 13.30
CA LYS A 84 13.11 9.27 14.02
C LYS A 84 13.35 8.89 15.48
N PHE A 85 12.38 8.26 16.14
CA PHE A 85 12.55 7.80 17.53
C PHE A 85 13.58 6.67 17.65
N TRP A 86 13.50 5.66 16.79
CA TRP A 86 14.34 4.46 16.88
C TRP A 86 15.76 4.65 16.31
N GLU A 87 15.97 5.56 15.37
CA GLU A 87 17.32 5.93 14.89
C GLU A 87 18.15 6.62 15.98
N ASN A 88 17.50 7.30 16.92
CA ASN A 88 18.14 8.01 18.02
C ASN A 88 18.25 7.18 19.32
N LYS A 89 17.96 5.87 19.25
CA LYS A 89 17.91 4.95 20.40
C LYS A 89 19.11 4.02 20.49
#